data_AF-A0A9J6FKS9-F1
#
_entry.id   AF-A0A9J6FKS9-F1
#
_cell.length_a   1.000
_cell.length_b   1.000
_cell.length_c   1.000
_cell.angle_alpha   90.00
_cell.angle_beta   90.00
_cell.angle_gamma   90.00
#
_symmetry.space_group_name_H-M   'P 1'
#
loop_
_entity.id
_entity.type
_entity.pdbx_description
1 polymer ?
#
loop_
_entity_poly.entity_id
_entity_poly.type
_entity_poly.pdbx_seq_one_letter_code
_entity_poly.pdbx_strand_id
1 'polypeptide(L)'
;MLEHFNDDCLYYAVTCQRCSRTVTQKDVFDHVMSGDCVQEQPQTPPTPEGVGAVSWLESLQSLDNRLTESTRLSLDAIKDVHEAQISLERNMSALRQFSREEIDGIRGQLESTVRSVCRENTERVLASCGNIRTATNALKTASLDSKKDMGQAFKALADSINRRSEIEEQLLGMRKEFDDKLSTVLTATKAILGDKLNSSEPLEWTIDGWSKLKDAEKRAEEAVNYSKQPGYFYGYSILPGAQIVDIGGTPSLRLVFHICKGLYDELLTWPLEKEFHFKVVHPFEKGNVRCQVSKCRNNNMEGLKMPTTSRSERLFATSGIPIKTLEANGYVKNDKIMARLEVFP
;
A
#
# COMPACT_ATOMS: atom_id res chain seq x y z
N MET A 1 68.97 4.17 58.92
CA MET A 1 68.97 4.02 60.40
C MET A 1 70.32 3.57 60.93
N LEU A 2 71.00 2.60 60.28
CA LEU A 2 72.41 2.29 60.59
C LEU A 2 73.40 3.40 60.18
N GLU A 3 73.14 4.13 59.09
CA GLU A 3 74.02 5.21 58.63
C GLU A 3 74.06 6.41 59.58
N HIS A 4 72.93 6.77 60.20
CA HIS A 4 72.88 7.85 61.20
C HIS A 4 73.61 7.47 62.51
N PHE A 5 73.68 6.18 62.85
CA PHE A 5 74.31 5.72 64.10
C PHE A 5 75.84 5.68 64.02
N ASN A 6 76.40 5.45 62.82
CA ASN A 6 77.85 5.42 62.61
C ASN A 6 78.45 6.80 62.29
N ASP A 7 77.73 7.67 61.58
CA ASP A 7 78.35 8.88 61.01
C ASP A 7 77.83 10.21 61.58
N ASP A 8 76.64 10.25 62.21
CA ASP A 8 75.98 11.52 62.62
C ASP A 8 75.71 11.66 64.14
N CYS A 9 75.93 10.61 64.94
CA CYS A 9 75.53 10.60 66.36
C CYS A 9 76.65 11.08 67.30
N LEU A 10 76.75 12.38 67.53
CA LEU A 10 77.78 13.02 68.38
C LEU A 10 77.86 12.52 69.84
N TYR A 11 76.86 11.78 70.31
CA TYR A 11 76.73 11.32 71.70
C TYR A 11 76.97 9.80 71.88
N TYR A 12 77.32 9.06 70.82
CA TYR A 12 77.64 7.64 70.99
C TYR A 12 79.00 7.46 71.68
N ALA A 13 79.07 6.43 72.53
CA ALA A 13 80.22 6.16 73.38
C ALA A 13 81.34 5.46 72.58
N VAL A 14 82.54 6.03 72.62
CA VAL A 14 83.77 5.52 72.00
C VAL A 14 84.84 5.31 73.06
N THR A 15 85.63 4.24 72.91
CA THR A 15 86.71 3.92 73.83
C THR A 15 88.00 4.63 73.41
N CYS A 16 88.59 5.42 74.32
CA CYS A 16 89.88 6.07 74.08
C CYS A 16 90.99 5.02 73.99
N GLN A 17 91.65 4.91 72.84
CA GLN A 17 92.72 3.92 72.60
C GLN A 17 94.00 4.17 73.45
N ARG A 18 94.12 5.32 74.12
CA ARG A 18 95.29 5.67 74.97
C ARG A 18 95.15 5.26 76.43
N CYS A 19 93.96 5.32 77.01
CA CYS A 19 93.70 5.01 78.43
C CYS A 19 92.52 4.06 78.66
N SER A 20 91.91 3.55 77.59
CA SER A 20 90.73 2.67 77.57
C SER A 20 89.47 3.22 78.25
N ARG A 21 89.44 4.52 78.58
CA ARG A 21 88.25 5.18 79.16
C ARG A 21 87.21 5.44 78.08
N THR A 22 85.95 5.16 78.39
CA THR A 22 84.82 5.44 77.49
C THR A 22 84.47 6.93 77.54
N VAL A 23 84.50 7.59 76.38
CA VAL A 23 84.21 9.02 76.19
C VAL A 23 83.23 9.19 75.02
N THR A 24 82.49 10.29 74.95
CA THR A 24 81.59 10.58 73.83
C THR A 24 82.40 11.04 72.62
N GLN A 25 81.92 10.77 71.40
CA GLN A 25 82.64 11.14 70.17
C GLN A 25 82.97 12.64 70.09
N LYS A 26 82.08 13.51 70.59
CA LYS A 26 82.32 14.96 70.63
C LYS A 26 83.46 15.37 71.58
N ASP A 27 83.61 14.67 72.71
CA ASP A 27 84.54 15.07 73.78
C ASP A 27 85.87 14.30 73.71
N VAL A 28 86.03 13.36 72.76
CA VAL A 28 87.27 12.60 72.51
C VAL A 28 88.48 13.51 72.27
N PHE A 29 88.30 14.59 71.49
CA PHE A 29 89.41 15.48 71.15
C PHE A 29 89.85 16.31 72.37
N ASP A 30 88.89 16.83 73.12
CA ASP A 30 89.16 17.58 74.36
C ASP A 30 89.79 16.67 75.43
N HIS A 31 89.33 15.42 75.57
CA HIS A 31 89.92 14.44 76.49
C HIS A 31 91.41 14.15 76.19
N VAL A 32 91.80 14.10 74.92
CA VAL A 32 93.20 13.86 74.53
C VAL A 32 94.07 15.11 74.71
N MET A 33 93.48 16.31 74.60
CA MET A 33 94.20 17.59 74.66
C MET A 33 94.24 18.24 76.05
N SER A 34 93.34 17.88 76.98
CA SER A 34 93.28 18.48 78.33
C SER A 34 94.37 18.01 79.28
N GLY A 35 95.18 17.01 78.89
CA GLY A 35 96.29 16.48 79.71
C GLY A 35 95.87 15.42 80.74
N ASP A 36 94.57 15.12 80.88
CA ASP A 36 94.06 14.10 81.82
C ASP A 36 94.15 12.66 81.28
N CYS A 37 94.63 12.47 80.04
CA CYS A 37 94.78 11.18 79.37
C CYS A 37 96.17 10.57 79.67
N VAL A 38 96.33 10.00 80.87
CA VAL A 38 97.59 9.34 81.30
C VAL A 38 97.52 7.83 81.05
N GLN A 39 98.56 7.30 80.40
CA GLN A 39 98.74 5.87 80.09
C GLN A 39 98.94 5.05 81.38
N GLU A 40 98.08 4.07 81.66
CA GLU A 40 98.35 3.06 82.70
C GLU A 40 99.44 2.10 82.21
N GLN A 41 100.62 2.13 82.84
CA GLN A 41 101.65 1.10 82.66
C GLN A 41 101.20 -0.20 83.36
N PRO A 42 101.19 -1.35 82.66
CA PRO A 42 100.93 -2.64 83.27
C PRO A 42 102.05 -3.03 84.24
N GLN A 43 101.64 -3.40 85.46
CA GLN A 43 102.52 -3.89 86.51
C GLN A 43 103.20 -5.21 86.10
N THR A 44 104.51 -5.24 86.33
CA THR A 44 105.37 -6.43 86.33
C THR A 44 104.87 -7.49 87.32
N PRO A 45 104.73 -8.77 86.92
CA PRO A 45 104.69 -9.89 87.85
C PRO A 45 106.12 -10.21 88.35
N PRO A 46 106.30 -10.54 89.64
CA PRO A 46 107.60 -10.95 90.17
C PRO A 46 107.93 -12.39 89.76
N THR A 47 109.20 -12.57 89.44
CA THR A 47 109.88 -13.82 89.11
C THR A 47 109.96 -14.80 90.29
N PRO A 48 110.18 -16.10 89.99
CA PRO A 48 109.86 -17.24 90.86
C PRO A 48 111.05 -17.70 91.72
N GLU A 49 110.74 -18.31 92.87
CA GLU A 49 111.69 -19.11 93.65
C GLU A 49 111.28 -20.59 93.61
N GLY A 50 112.26 -21.44 93.25
CA GLY A 50 112.38 -22.90 93.43
C GLY A 50 111.10 -23.75 93.44
N VAL A 51 110.97 -24.81 92.64
CA VAL A 51 111.80 -26.03 92.75
C VAL A 51 111.45 -26.97 91.57
N GLY A 52 112.46 -27.45 90.83
CA GLY A 52 112.44 -28.67 89.99
C GLY A 52 111.74 -28.61 88.61
N ALA A 53 112.44 -28.24 87.52
CA ALA A 53 111.80 -27.94 86.24
C ALA A 53 112.49 -28.50 84.96
N VAL A 54 112.79 -29.80 84.90
CA VAL A 54 112.74 -30.54 83.61
C VAL A 54 111.36 -30.33 82.93
N SER A 55 110.34 -30.10 83.77
CA SER A 55 108.98 -29.64 83.45
C SER A 55 108.87 -28.33 82.63
N TRP A 56 109.82 -27.39 82.69
CA TRP A 56 109.67 -26.11 81.94
C TRP A 56 109.99 -26.27 80.45
N LEU A 57 111.03 -27.04 80.12
CA LEU A 57 111.39 -27.34 78.72
C LEU A 57 110.35 -28.26 78.06
N GLU A 58 109.82 -29.24 78.79
CA GLU A 58 108.71 -30.09 78.32
C GLU A 58 107.40 -29.32 78.16
N SER A 59 107.12 -28.33 79.04
CA SER A 59 105.95 -27.46 78.91
C SER A 59 106.05 -26.50 77.73
N LEU A 60 107.24 -25.95 77.46
CA LEU A 60 107.50 -25.13 76.28
C LEU A 60 107.43 -25.95 74.99
N GLN A 61 108.00 -27.16 74.96
CA GLN A 61 107.86 -28.08 73.81
C GLN A 61 106.43 -28.56 73.62
N SER A 62 105.68 -28.80 74.70
CA SER A 62 104.25 -29.14 74.63
C SER A 62 103.42 -27.97 74.10
N LEU A 63 103.70 -26.74 74.54
CA LEU A 63 103.06 -25.53 74.02
C LEU A 63 103.42 -25.29 72.55
N ASP A 64 104.69 -25.46 72.16
CA ASP A 64 105.16 -25.32 70.79
C ASP A 64 104.53 -26.37 69.88
N ASN A 65 104.48 -27.64 70.32
CA ASN A 65 103.79 -28.71 69.58
C ASN A 65 102.28 -28.46 69.47
N ARG A 66 101.63 -27.97 70.53
CA ARG A 66 100.19 -27.61 70.50
C ARG A 66 99.92 -26.41 69.62
N LEU A 67 100.81 -25.43 69.62
CA LEU A 67 100.72 -24.25 68.75
C LEU A 67 100.96 -24.65 67.29
N THR A 68 101.92 -25.53 67.03
CA THR A 68 102.21 -26.07 65.69
C THR A 68 101.07 -26.93 65.17
N GLU A 69 100.48 -27.79 66.00
CA GLU A 69 99.33 -28.61 65.59
C GLU A 69 98.06 -27.75 65.46
N SER A 70 97.85 -26.76 66.33
CA SER A 70 96.74 -25.82 66.22
C SER A 70 96.84 -24.93 64.98
N THR A 71 98.04 -24.48 64.62
CA THR A 71 98.28 -23.73 63.37
C THR A 71 98.13 -24.63 62.15
N ARG A 72 98.57 -25.89 62.20
CA ARG A 72 98.34 -26.89 61.14
C ARG A 72 96.86 -27.16 60.90
N LEU A 73 96.10 -27.44 61.96
CA LEU A 73 94.64 -27.63 61.88
C LEU A 73 93.91 -26.39 61.39
N SER A 74 94.34 -25.20 61.83
CA SER A 74 93.77 -23.94 61.34
C SER A 74 94.08 -23.72 59.86
N LEU A 75 95.29 -24.06 59.40
CA LEU A 75 95.67 -24.00 57.99
C LEU A 75 94.87 -24.97 57.12
N ASP A 76 94.64 -26.19 57.58
CA ASP A 76 93.82 -27.18 56.85
C ASP A 76 92.35 -26.73 56.80
N ALA A 77 91.79 -26.21 57.91
CA ALA A 77 90.45 -25.61 57.90
C ALA A 77 90.33 -24.39 56.96
N ILE A 78 91.38 -23.54 56.90
CA ILE A 78 91.42 -22.42 55.95
C ILE A 78 91.45 -22.92 54.50
N LYS A 79 92.19 -23.99 54.20
CA LYS A 79 92.20 -24.60 52.86
C LYS A 79 90.83 -25.15 52.49
N ASP A 80 90.18 -25.88 53.39
CA ASP A 80 88.83 -26.44 53.17
C ASP A 80 87.80 -25.33 52.91
N VAL A 81 87.86 -24.24 53.70
CA VAL A 81 87.01 -23.06 53.50
C VAL A 81 87.29 -22.38 52.15
N HIS A 82 88.56 -22.26 51.77
CA HIS A 82 88.93 -21.67 50.49
C HIS A 82 88.45 -22.53 49.30
N GLU A 83 88.57 -23.86 49.39
CA GLU A 83 88.09 -24.78 48.38
C GLU A 83 86.55 -24.74 48.26
N ALA A 84 85.85 -24.67 49.39
CA ALA A 84 84.40 -24.47 49.43
C ALA A 84 84.00 -23.12 48.82
N GLN A 85 84.75 -22.05 49.08
CA GLN A 85 84.52 -20.73 48.50
C GLN A 85 84.66 -20.78 46.97
N ILE A 86 85.74 -21.38 46.46
CA ILE A 86 85.95 -21.53 45.01
C ILE A 86 84.81 -22.35 44.38
N SER A 87 84.38 -23.43 45.03
CA SER A 87 83.26 -24.26 44.57
C SER A 87 81.95 -23.46 44.51
N LEU A 88 81.67 -22.67 45.55
CA LEU A 88 80.50 -21.78 45.59
C LEU A 88 80.54 -20.74 44.48
N GLU A 89 81.68 -20.10 44.25
CA GLU A 89 81.87 -19.11 43.17
C GLU A 89 81.64 -19.73 41.78
N ARG A 90 82.13 -20.95 41.56
CA ARG A 90 81.86 -21.71 40.33
C ARG A 90 80.38 -22.03 40.16
N ASN A 91 79.72 -22.53 41.20
CA ASN A 91 78.29 -22.85 41.16
C ASN A 91 77.43 -21.60 40.95
N MET A 92 77.76 -20.48 41.61
CA MET A 92 77.09 -19.20 41.37
C MET A 92 77.27 -18.72 39.93
N SER A 93 78.46 -18.88 39.37
CA SER A 93 78.73 -18.51 37.98
C SER A 93 77.95 -19.37 36.99
N ALA A 94 77.89 -20.68 37.23
CA ALA A 94 77.10 -21.62 36.44
C ALA A 94 75.59 -21.32 36.53
N LEU A 95 75.06 -21.06 37.72
CA LEU A 95 73.65 -20.69 37.91
C LEU A 95 73.31 -19.37 37.22
N ARG A 96 74.18 -18.36 37.30
CA ARG A 96 74.01 -17.09 36.59
C ARG A 96 74.02 -17.29 35.08
N GLN A 97 74.87 -18.18 34.57
CA GLN A 97 74.90 -18.51 33.15
C GLN A 97 73.63 -19.24 32.71
N PHE A 98 73.23 -20.28 33.43
CA PHE A 98 72.00 -21.03 33.17
C PHE A 98 70.78 -20.11 33.16
N SER A 99 70.64 -19.23 34.17
CA SER A 99 69.54 -18.26 34.23
C SER A 99 69.54 -17.29 33.05
N ARG A 100 70.72 -16.83 32.59
CA ARG A 100 70.82 -15.97 31.39
C ARG A 100 70.38 -16.72 30.13
N GLU A 101 70.85 -17.95 29.95
CA GLU A 101 70.49 -18.78 28.80
C GLU A 101 68.99 -19.07 28.77
N GLU A 102 68.37 -19.33 29.93
CA GLU A 102 66.93 -19.56 30.04
C GLU A 102 66.11 -18.28 29.77
N ILE A 103 66.56 -17.12 30.28
CA ILE A 103 65.95 -15.81 29.99
C ILE A 103 66.05 -15.48 28.50
N ASP A 104 67.21 -15.70 27.88
CA ASP A 104 67.43 -15.46 26.46
C ASP A 104 66.58 -16.40 25.59
N GLY A 105 66.44 -17.67 26.00
CA GLY A 105 65.56 -18.65 25.37
C GLY A 105 64.09 -18.23 25.41
N ILE A 106 63.59 -17.84 26.59
CA ILE A 106 62.22 -17.35 26.77
C ILE A 106 62.00 -16.07 25.96
N ARG A 107 62.95 -15.14 25.97
CA ARG A 107 62.89 -13.91 25.18
C ARG A 107 62.79 -14.21 23.68
N GLY A 108 63.65 -15.10 23.17
CA GLY A 108 63.63 -15.51 21.76
C GLY A 108 62.32 -16.17 21.35
N GLN A 109 61.78 -17.06 22.19
CA GLN A 109 60.46 -17.67 21.96
C GLN A 109 59.35 -16.62 21.95
N LEU A 110 59.33 -15.70 22.92
CA LEU A 110 58.34 -14.63 22.99
C LEU A 110 58.40 -13.73 21.74
N GLU A 111 59.60 -13.30 21.33
CA GLU A 111 59.80 -12.50 20.11
C GLU A 111 59.35 -13.22 18.84
N SER A 112 59.56 -14.54 18.76
CA SER A 112 59.11 -15.34 17.61
C SER A 112 57.58 -15.45 17.56
N THR A 113 56.95 -15.70 18.71
CA THR A 113 55.49 -15.81 18.84
C THR A 113 54.82 -14.47 18.54
N VAL A 114 55.34 -13.38 19.11
CA VAL A 114 54.84 -12.02 18.85
C VAL A 114 54.94 -11.70 17.36
N ARG A 115 56.08 -11.97 16.71
CA ARG A 115 56.22 -11.75 15.25
C ARG A 115 55.24 -12.59 14.44
N SER A 116 55.05 -13.85 14.77
CA SER A 116 54.10 -14.73 14.07
C SER A 116 52.66 -14.23 14.21
N VAL A 117 52.24 -13.91 15.43
CA VAL A 117 50.88 -13.41 15.72
C VAL A 117 50.64 -12.05 15.04
N CYS A 118 51.61 -11.13 15.09
CA CYS A 118 51.51 -9.85 14.40
C CYS A 118 51.36 -10.02 12.88
N ARG A 119 52.12 -10.95 12.28
CA ARG A 119 52.01 -11.24 10.84
C ARG A 119 50.65 -11.83 10.48
N GLU A 120 50.20 -12.86 11.20
CA GLU A 120 48.89 -13.47 10.96
C GLU A 120 47.75 -12.47 11.14
N ASN A 121 47.79 -11.63 12.18
CA ASN A 121 46.78 -10.61 12.38
C ASN A 121 46.80 -9.57 11.26
N THR A 122 47.97 -9.17 10.77
CA THR A 122 48.09 -8.25 9.64
C THR A 122 47.47 -8.85 8.38
N GLU A 123 47.78 -10.11 8.07
CA GLU A 123 47.21 -10.83 6.92
C GLU A 123 45.68 -10.96 7.02
N ARG A 124 45.16 -11.32 8.21
CA ARG A 124 43.71 -11.41 8.46
C ARG A 124 43.02 -10.06 8.29
N VAL A 125 43.60 -8.97 8.81
CA VAL A 125 43.06 -7.62 8.67
C VAL A 125 43.06 -7.20 7.21
N LEU A 126 44.15 -7.41 6.47
CA LEU A 126 44.23 -7.08 5.05
C LEU A 126 43.20 -7.86 4.21
N ALA A 127 43.04 -9.16 4.46
CA ALA A 127 42.03 -9.98 3.79
C ALA A 127 40.61 -9.48 4.10
N SER A 128 40.32 -9.15 5.37
CA SER A 128 39.04 -8.59 5.78
C SER A 128 38.75 -7.24 5.11
N CYS A 129 39.74 -6.33 5.07
CA CYS A 129 39.61 -5.05 4.37
C CYS A 129 39.36 -5.24 2.86
N GLY A 130 40.01 -6.24 2.24
CA GLY A 130 39.76 -6.63 0.86
C GLY A 130 38.30 -7.04 0.63
N ASN A 131 37.77 -7.92 1.49
CA ASN A 131 36.38 -8.38 1.42
C ASN A 131 35.38 -7.23 1.63
N ILE A 132 35.61 -6.38 2.63
CA ILE A 132 34.78 -5.20 2.92
C ILE A 132 34.75 -4.26 1.71
N ARG A 133 35.90 -4.01 1.07
CA ARG A 133 35.99 -3.15 -0.11
C ARG A 133 35.19 -3.73 -1.29
N THR A 134 35.31 -5.03 -1.55
CA THR A 134 34.57 -5.70 -2.62
C THR A 134 33.05 -5.63 -2.36
N ALA A 135 32.62 -5.92 -1.13
CA ALA A 135 31.22 -5.83 -0.73
C ALA A 135 30.68 -4.40 -0.85
N THR A 136 31.47 -3.39 -0.45
CA THR A 136 31.11 -1.97 -0.55
C THR A 136 30.92 -1.55 -2.00
N ASN A 137 31.80 -1.98 -2.90
CA ASN A 137 31.69 -1.69 -4.33
C ASN A 137 30.45 -2.35 -4.95
N ALA A 138 30.17 -3.62 -4.60
CA ALA A 138 28.98 -4.32 -5.08
C ALA A 138 27.67 -3.67 -4.60
N LEU A 139 27.63 -3.20 -3.35
CA LEU A 139 26.50 -2.42 -2.82
C LEU A 139 26.32 -1.10 -3.56
N LYS A 140 27.42 -0.42 -3.87
CA LYS A 140 27.39 0.84 -4.61
C LYS A 140 26.84 0.65 -6.03
N THR A 141 27.27 -0.40 -6.74
CA THR A 141 26.76 -0.70 -8.08
C THR A 141 25.27 -1.07 -8.02
N ALA A 142 24.88 -1.96 -7.10
CA ALA A 142 23.47 -2.33 -6.93
C ALA A 142 22.57 -1.13 -6.59
N SER A 143 23.07 -0.18 -5.78
CA SER A 143 22.35 1.06 -5.45
C SER A 143 22.16 1.96 -6.67
N LEU A 144 23.17 2.08 -7.55
CA LEU A 144 23.07 2.86 -8.79
C LEU A 144 22.07 2.23 -9.77
N ASP A 145 22.11 0.90 -9.93
CA ASP A 145 21.19 0.18 -10.79
C ASP A 145 19.75 0.30 -10.28
N SER A 146 19.53 0.11 -8.97
CA SER A 146 18.22 0.30 -8.35
C SER A 146 17.67 1.72 -8.54
N LYS A 147 18.52 2.75 -8.46
CA LYS A 147 18.13 4.14 -8.72
C LYS A 147 17.72 4.37 -10.17
N LYS A 148 18.40 3.72 -11.12
CA LYS A 148 18.06 3.78 -12.55
C LYS A 148 16.73 3.09 -12.83
N ASP A 149 16.53 1.89 -12.29
CA ASP A 149 15.28 1.13 -12.45
C ASP A 149 14.09 1.89 -11.85
N MET A 150 14.28 2.49 -10.68
CA MET A 150 13.27 3.32 -10.04
C MET A 150 12.93 4.56 -10.88
N GLY A 151 13.93 5.21 -11.48
CA GLY A 151 13.71 6.33 -12.40
C GLY A 151 12.91 5.93 -13.65
N GLN A 152 13.19 4.74 -14.21
CA GLN A 152 12.42 4.19 -15.34
C GLN A 152 10.98 3.86 -14.93
N ALA A 153 10.77 3.27 -13.76
CA ALA A 153 9.45 2.98 -13.22
C ALA A 153 8.62 4.25 -13.00
N PHE A 154 9.21 5.31 -12.46
CA PHE A 154 8.53 6.60 -12.29
C PHE A 154 8.15 7.24 -13.63
N LYS A 155 9.03 7.15 -14.64
CA LYS A 155 8.72 7.65 -15.98
C LYS A 155 7.54 6.88 -16.61
N ALA A 156 7.55 5.55 -16.52
CA ALA A 156 6.45 4.72 -17.02
C ALA A 156 5.13 4.99 -16.28
N LEU A 157 5.19 5.26 -14.97
CA LEU A 157 4.03 5.65 -14.18
C LEU A 157 3.47 7.00 -14.65
N ALA A 158 4.33 8.00 -14.86
CA ALA A 158 3.93 9.32 -15.35
C ALA A 158 3.28 9.24 -16.75
N ASP A 159 3.88 8.47 -17.67
CA ASP A 159 3.30 8.25 -18.99
C ASP A 159 1.92 7.56 -18.92
N SER A 160 1.75 6.62 -17.98
CA SER A 160 0.46 5.94 -17.77
C SER A 160 -0.61 6.86 -17.19
N ILE A 161 -0.25 7.77 -16.29
CA ILE A 161 -1.16 8.78 -15.74
C ILE A 161 -1.66 9.71 -16.86
N ASN A 162 -0.76 10.20 -17.71
CA ASN A 162 -1.14 11.06 -18.83
C ASN A 162 -2.10 10.37 -19.80
N ARG A 163 -1.84 9.11 -20.20
CA ARG A 163 -2.75 8.33 -21.06
C ARG A 163 -4.13 8.16 -20.44
N ARG A 164 -4.21 7.99 -19.12
CA ARG A 164 -5.50 7.88 -18.42
C ARG A 164 -6.30 9.19 -18.53
N SER A 165 -5.64 10.34 -18.35
CA SER A 165 -6.29 11.65 -18.50
C SER A 165 -6.83 11.87 -19.92
N GLU A 166 -6.08 11.47 -20.96
CA GLU A 166 -6.55 11.53 -22.35
C GLU A 166 -7.80 10.66 -22.59
N ILE A 167 -7.83 9.45 -22.04
CA ILE A 167 -9.00 8.56 -22.14
C ILE A 167 -10.22 9.15 -21.41
N GLU A 168 -10.02 9.72 -20.22
CA GLU A 168 -11.10 10.36 -19.46
C GLU A 168 -11.72 11.54 -20.23
N GLU A 169 -10.91 12.35 -20.91
CA GLU A 169 -11.40 13.44 -21.76
C GLU A 169 -12.20 12.93 -22.97
N GLN A 170 -11.71 11.88 -23.65
CA GLN A 170 -12.43 11.26 -24.77
C GLN A 170 -13.79 10.69 -24.35
N LEU A 171 -13.85 10.01 -23.19
CA LEU A 171 -15.11 9.47 -22.66
C LEU A 171 -16.11 10.58 -22.34
N LEU A 172 -15.64 11.72 -21.83
CA LEU A 172 -16.48 12.87 -21.51
C LEU A 172 -17.04 13.52 -22.78
N GLY A 173 -16.22 13.60 -23.84
CA GLY A 173 -16.66 14.04 -25.18
C GLY A 173 -17.72 13.11 -25.78
N MET A 174 -17.48 11.80 -25.77
CA MET A 174 -18.44 10.80 -26.30
C MET A 174 -19.78 10.84 -25.56
N ARG A 175 -19.76 10.99 -24.23
CA ARG A 175 -20.98 11.11 -23.41
C ARG A 175 -21.81 12.31 -23.85
N LYS A 176 -21.17 13.47 -24.00
CA LYS A 176 -21.84 14.70 -24.41
C LYS A 176 -22.48 14.55 -25.80
N GLU A 177 -21.76 13.96 -26.75
CA GLU A 177 -22.28 13.70 -28.09
C GLU A 177 -23.48 12.74 -28.06
N PHE A 178 -23.43 11.71 -27.21
CA PHE A 178 -24.54 10.77 -27.03
C PHE A 178 -25.79 11.48 -26.47
N ASP A 179 -25.62 12.32 -25.44
CA ASP A 179 -26.71 13.06 -24.81
C ASP A 179 -27.35 14.05 -25.81
N ASP A 180 -26.54 14.75 -26.61
CA ASP A 180 -27.02 15.66 -27.66
C ASP A 180 -27.83 14.92 -28.73
N LYS A 181 -27.35 13.74 -29.18
CA LYS A 181 -28.07 12.89 -30.14
C LYS A 181 -29.37 12.34 -29.54
N LEU A 182 -29.35 11.89 -28.28
CA LEU A 182 -30.53 11.39 -27.58
C LEU A 182 -31.60 12.49 -27.47
N SER A 183 -31.19 13.69 -27.08
CA SER A 183 -32.08 14.86 -27.00
C SER A 183 -32.70 15.20 -28.36
N THR A 184 -31.92 15.14 -29.43
CA THR A 184 -32.40 15.38 -30.80
C THR A 184 -33.43 14.34 -31.21
N VAL A 185 -33.14 13.05 -31.00
CA VAL A 185 -34.07 11.96 -31.32
C VAL A 185 -35.36 12.08 -30.50
N LEU A 186 -35.24 12.35 -29.20
CA LEU A 186 -36.39 12.53 -28.31
C LEU A 186 -37.28 13.70 -28.75
N THR A 187 -36.67 14.82 -29.14
CA THR A 187 -37.39 16.01 -29.64
C THR A 187 -38.10 15.70 -30.96
N ALA A 188 -37.43 15.06 -31.92
CA ALA A 188 -38.03 14.65 -33.18
C ALA A 188 -39.18 13.66 -32.96
N THR A 189 -39.01 12.71 -32.03
CA THR A 189 -40.04 11.72 -31.70
C THR A 189 -41.26 12.38 -31.06
N LYS A 190 -41.06 13.31 -30.14
CA LYS A 190 -42.13 14.13 -29.55
C LYS A 190 -42.88 14.94 -30.60
N ALA A 191 -42.18 15.53 -31.57
CA ALA A 191 -42.80 16.29 -32.65
C ALA A 191 -43.67 15.37 -33.54
N ILE A 192 -43.14 14.23 -33.98
CA ILE A 192 -43.87 13.27 -34.83
C ILE A 192 -45.10 12.71 -34.10
N LEU A 193 -44.94 12.30 -32.84
CA LEU A 193 -46.05 11.83 -32.03
C LEU A 193 -47.08 12.93 -31.79
N GLY A 194 -46.62 14.15 -31.47
CA GLY A 194 -47.48 15.32 -31.29
C GLY A 194 -48.34 15.61 -32.53
N ASP A 195 -47.74 15.60 -33.71
CA ASP A 195 -48.47 15.80 -34.97
C ASP A 195 -49.52 14.71 -35.18
N LYS A 196 -49.15 13.43 -34.99
CA LYS A 196 -50.08 12.30 -35.21
C LYS A 196 -51.21 12.24 -34.18
N LEU A 197 -50.93 12.51 -32.91
CA LEU A 197 -51.91 12.48 -31.82
C LEU A 197 -52.85 13.70 -31.86
N ASN A 198 -52.44 14.81 -32.49
CA ASN A 198 -53.27 16.02 -32.61
C ASN A 198 -53.89 16.21 -34.01
N SER A 199 -53.54 15.37 -34.99
CA SER A 199 -54.12 15.40 -36.33
C SER A 199 -55.41 14.59 -36.44
N SER A 200 -56.38 15.11 -37.19
CA SER A 200 -57.62 14.43 -37.56
C SER A 200 -57.94 14.81 -39.00
N GLU A 201 -57.76 13.88 -39.93
CA GLU A 201 -58.08 14.09 -41.34
C GLU A 201 -59.44 13.47 -41.67
N PRO A 202 -60.31 14.15 -42.46
CA PRO A 202 -61.59 13.58 -42.87
C PRO A 202 -61.39 12.29 -43.67
N LEU A 203 -62.02 11.20 -43.24
CA LEU A 203 -62.01 9.93 -43.96
C LEU A 203 -63.23 9.84 -44.89
N GLU A 204 -62.99 9.79 -46.19
CA GLU A 204 -64.01 9.52 -47.19
C GLU A 204 -63.96 8.05 -47.62
N TRP A 205 -65.13 7.41 -47.72
CA TRP A 205 -65.24 6.05 -48.24
C TRP A 205 -66.52 5.86 -49.06
N THR A 206 -66.48 4.86 -49.92
CA THR A 206 -67.60 4.47 -50.77
C THR A 206 -68.32 3.27 -50.19
N ILE A 207 -69.63 3.36 -50.10
CA ILE A 207 -70.54 2.27 -49.77
C ILE A 207 -70.94 1.63 -51.10
N ASP A 208 -70.25 0.56 -51.49
CA ASP A 208 -70.54 -0.19 -52.71
C ASP A 208 -71.68 -1.19 -52.51
N GLY A 209 -72.43 -1.51 -53.57
CA GLY A 209 -73.44 -2.56 -53.50
C GLY A 209 -74.74 -2.11 -52.83
N TRP A 210 -75.18 -0.87 -53.08
CA TRP A 210 -76.37 -0.27 -52.44
C TRP A 210 -77.62 -1.15 -52.56
N SER A 211 -77.84 -1.77 -53.71
CA SER A 211 -78.98 -2.65 -53.96
C SER A 211 -78.91 -3.91 -53.10
N LYS A 212 -77.72 -4.49 -52.94
CA LYS A 212 -77.49 -5.64 -52.05
C LYS A 212 -77.73 -5.28 -50.59
N LEU A 213 -77.32 -4.08 -50.17
CA LEU A 213 -77.54 -3.59 -48.81
C LEU A 213 -79.05 -3.42 -48.51
N LYS A 214 -79.83 -2.96 -49.50
CA LYS A 214 -81.30 -2.89 -49.39
C LYS A 214 -81.95 -4.27 -49.34
N ASP A 215 -81.46 -5.22 -50.14
CA ASP A 215 -82.03 -6.57 -50.14
C ASP A 215 -81.70 -7.34 -48.86
N ALA A 216 -80.51 -7.12 -48.27
CA ALA A 216 -80.16 -7.68 -46.97
C ALA A 216 -81.10 -7.17 -45.86
N GLU A 217 -81.43 -5.87 -45.86
CA GLU A 217 -82.39 -5.32 -44.90
C GLU A 217 -83.79 -5.94 -45.04
N LYS A 218 -84.29 -6.13 -46.26
CA LYS A 218 -85.59 -6.81 -46.50
C LYS A 218 -85.60 -8.26 -46.01
N ARG A 219 -84.45 -8.94 -46.02
CA ARG A 219 -84.29 -10.29 -45.48
C ARG A 219 -84.03 -10.32 -43.97
N ALA A 220 -84.06 -9.16 -43.31
CA ALA A 220 -83.66 -8.99 -41.91
C ALA A 220 -82.25 -9.54 -41.60
N GLU A 221 -81.35 -9.49 -42.59
CA GLU A 221 -79.94 -9.83 -42.42
C GLU A 221 -79.16 -8.58 -42.00
N GLU A 222 -78.39 -8.68 -40.92
CA GLU A 222 -77.47 -7.61 -40.52
C GLU A 222 -76.27 -7.55 -41.48
N ALA A 223 -76.36 -6.66 -42.48
CA ALA A 223 -75.28 -6.37 -43.41
C ALA A 223 -74.68 -4.99 -43.12
N VAL A 224 -73.43 -4.95 -42.65
CA VAL A 224 -72.67 -3.71 -42.47
C VAL A 224 -71.59 -3.62 -43.55
N ASN A 225 -71.60 -2.52 -44.31
CA ASN A 225 -70.58 -2.20 -45.29
C ASN A 225 -69.53 -1.29 -44.64
N TYR A 226 -68.38 -1.86 -44.29
CA TYR A 226 -67.26 -1.12 -43.71
C TYR A 226 -66.38 -0.49 -44.78
N SER A 227 -65.74 0.62 -44.43
CA SER A 227 -64.57 1.10 -45.15
C SER A 227 -63.47 0.02 -45.20
N LYS A 228 -62.58 0.13 -46.20
CA LYS A 228 -61.53 -0.88 -46.43
C LYS A 228 -60.53 -0.95 -45.27
N GLN A 229 -60.25 0.18 -44.62
CA GLN A 229 -59.28 0.30 -43.54
C GLN A 229 -59.75 1.35 -42.52
N PRO A 230 -59.38 1.21 -41.22
CA PRO A 230 -59.61 2.25 -40.23
C PRO A 230 -58.85 3.54 -40.56
N GLY A 231 -59.43 4.69 -40.23
CA GLY A 231 -58.75 5.98 -40.21
C GLY A 231 -58.19 6.28 -38.82
N TYR A 232 -57.14 7.11 -38.75
CA TYR A 232 -56.62 7.64 -37.50
C TYR A 232 -57.12 9.06 -37.25
N PHE A 233 -57.71 9.29 -36.09
CA PHE A 233 -58.26 10.57 -35.67
C PHE A 233 -57.78 10.87 -34.25
N TYR A 234 -56.95 11.89 -34.08
CA TYR A 234 -56.30 12.19 -32.80
C TYR A 234 -55.60 10.98 -32.16
N GLY A 235 -54.96 10.15 -33.00
CA GLY A 235 -54.34 8.88 -32.59
C GLY A 235 -55.31 7.70 -32.41
N TYR A 236 -56.63 7.91 -32.30
CA TYR A 236 -57.61 6.83 -32.22
C TYR A 236 -57.82 6.16 -33.57
N SER A 237 -57.80 4.83 -33.60
CA SER A 237 -58.09 4.03 -34.80
C SER A 237 -59.59 3.77 -34.92
N ILE A 238 -60.22 4.23 -35.99
CA ILE A 238 -61.69 4.21 -36.12
C ILE A 238 -62.08 3.64 -37.49
N LEU A 239 -62.91 2.60 -37.46
CA LEU A 239 -63.41 1.93 -38.67
C LEU A 239 -64.86 2.33 -38.93
N PRO A 240 -65.13 3.26 -39.86
CA PRO A 240 -66.49 3.59 -40.23
C PRO A 240 -67.11 2.54 -41.14
N GLY A 241 -68.43 2.48 -41.12
CA GLY A 241 -69.26 1.65 -41.97
C GLY A 241 -70.68 2.20 -42.10
N ALA A 242 -71.52 1.45 -42.80
CA ALA A 242 -72.90 1.80 -43.07
C ALA A 242 -73.80 0.57 -43.08
N GLN A 243 -75.02 0.71 -42.57
CA GLN A 243 -76.05 -0.32 -42.58
C GLN A 243 -77.41 0.30 -42.88
N ILE A 244 -78.33 -0.47 -43.48
CA ILE A 244 -79.73 -0.04 -43.63
C ILE A 244 -80.53 -0.76 -42.55
N VAL A 245 -81.37 -0.01 -41.85
CA VAL A 245 -82.23 -0.52 -40.79
C VAL A 245 -83.62 0.09 -40.91
N ASP A 246 -84.64 -0.69 -40.56
CA ASP A 246 -85.99 -0.16 -40.41
C ASP A 246 -86.10 0.67 -39.12
N ILE A 247 -86.46 1.94 -39.26
CA ILE A 247 -86.71 2.85 -38.14
C ILE A 247 -88.17 3.32 -38.23
N GLY A 248 -89.04 2.68 -37.45
CA GLY A 248 -90.45 3.05 -37.39
C GLY A 248 -91.22 2.80 -38.69
N GLY A 249 -90.91 1.72 -39.41
CA GLY A 249 -91.51 1.38 -40.70
C GLY A 249 -90.90 2.13 -41.89
N THR A 250 -89.78 2.83 -41.68
CA THR A 250 -89.04 3.56 -42.71
C THR A 250 -87.61 3.05 -42.81
N PRO A 251 -87.27 2.31 -43.89
CA PRO A 251 -85.90 1.91 -44.18
C PRO A 251 -84.99 3.14 -44.25
N SER A 252 -83.96 3.13 -43.42
CA SER A 252 -83.07 4.27 -43.21
C SER A 252 -81.61 3.84 -43.19
N LEU A 253 -80.76 4.59 -43.89
CA LEU A 253 -79.31 4.45 -43.81
C LEU A 253 -78.81 4.95 -42.47
N ARG A 254 -78.08 4.10 -41.75
CA ARG A 254 -77.40 4.41 -40.52
C ARG A 254 -75.90 4.28 -40.74
N LEU A 255 -75.18 5.35 -40.45
CA LEU A 255 -73.73 5.32 -40.44
C LEU A 255 -73.27 4.82 -39.08
N VAL A 256 -72.27 3.95 -39.10
CA VAL A 256 -71.81 3.23 -37.92
C VAL A 256 -70.30 3.24 -37.85
N PHE A 257 -69.73 2.97 -36.67
CA PHE A 257 -68.29 2.79 -36.55
C PHE A 257 -67.90 1.89 -35.39
N HIS A 258 -66.70 1.33 -35.49
CA HIS A 258 -65.98 0.72 -34.37
C HIS A 258 -64.75 1.54 -34.01
N ILE A 259 -64.43 1.54 -32.73
CA ILE A 259 -63.10 1.94 -32.26
C ILE A 259 -62.23 0.68 -32.33
N CYS A 260 -61.13 0.74 -33.08
CA CYS A 260 -60.20 -0.37 -33.24
C CYS A 260 -59.01 -0.20 -32.31
N LYS A 261 -58.35 -1.31 -31.96
CA LYS A 261 -57.07 -1.24 -31.26
C LYS A 261 -56.06 -0.51 -32.15
N GLY A 262 -55.54 0.62 -31.67
CA GLY A 262 -54.61 1.49 -32.36
C GLY A 262 -53.18 1.34 -31.85
N LEU A 263 -52.22 1.86 -32.63
CA LEU A 263 -50.80 1.91 -32.25
C LEU A 263 -50.54 2.87 -31.08
N TYR A 264 -51.46 3.80 -30.83
CA TYR A 264 -51.29 4.89 -29.89
C TYR A 264 -52.15 4.75 -28.63
N ASP A 265 -52.93 3.68 -28.47
CA ASP A 265 -53.95 3.53 -27.43
C ASP A 265 -53.43 3.79 -26.01
N GLU A 266 -52.18 3.41 -25.72
CA GLU A 266 -51.53 3.60 -24.42
C GLU A 266 -51.18 5.06 -24.10
N LEU A 267 -51.08 5.92 -25.13
CA LEU A 267 -50.79 7.34 -25.01
C LEU A 267 -52.06 8.21 -24.97
N LEU A 268 -53.22 7.61 -25.23
CA LEU A 268 -54.49 8.31 -25.41
C LEU A 268 -55.31 8.35 -24.12
N THR A 269 -56.19 9.35 -24.04
CA THR A 269 -57.16 9.46 -22.94
C THR A 269 -58.35 8.56 -23.21
N TRP A 270 -58.80 7.84 -22.17
CA TRP A 270 -59.99 6.98 -22.24
C TRP A 270 -60.91 7.27 -21.05
N PRO A 271 -62.26 7.23 -21.22
CA PRO A 271 -62.99 6.92 -22.45
C PRO A 271 -62.85 7.99 -23.54
N LEU A 272 -63.15 7.63 -24.78
CA LEU A 272 -63.03 8.50 -25.95
C LEU A 272 -64.06 9.65 -25.89
N GLU A 273 -63.57 10.87 -25.73
CA GLU A 273 -64.37 12.11 -25.63
C GLU A 273 -64.18 12.97 -26.87
N LYS A 274 -64.62 12.48 -28.04
CA LYS A 274 -64.54 13.22 -29.32
C LYS A 274 -65.91 13.35 -29.96
N GLU A 275 -66.10 14.43 -30.72
CA GLU A 275 -67.34 14.63 -31.47
C GLU A 275 -67.22 14.04 -32.89
N PHE A 276 -68.17 13.18 -33.25
CA PHE A 276 -68.21 12.48 -34.53
C PHE A 276 -69.24 13.08 -35.47
N HIS A 277 -68.77 13.55 -36.63
CA HIS A 277 -69.63 14.08 -37.70
C HIS A 277 -69.59 13.14 -38.89
N PHE A 278 -70.70 12.45 -39.12
CA PHE A 278 -70.91 11.64 -40.30
C PHE A 278 -71.69 12.41 -41.36
N LYS A 279 -71.22 12.35 -42.60
CA LYS A 279 -71.81 13.05 -43.74
C LYS A 279 -72.02 12.07 -44.90
N VAL A 280 -73.17 12.16 -45.57
CA VAL A 280 -73.37 11.57 -46.90
C VAL A 280 -73.09 12.65 -47.95
N VAL A 281 -72.22 12.36 -48.90
CA VAL A 281 -71.68 13.34 -49.86
C VAL A 281 -72.31 13.13 -51.24
N HIS A 282 -72.86 14.21 -51.81
CA HIS A 282 -73.47 14.17 -53.13
C HIS A 282 -72.42 14.01 -54.26
N PRO A 283 -72.63 13.11 -55.24
CA PRO A 283 -71.58 12.72 -56.21
C PRO A 283 -71.28 13.75 -57.32
N PHE A 284 -72.02 14.86 -57.43
CA PHE A 284 -71.93 15.80 -58.58
C PHE A 284 -71.57 17.26 -58.26
N GLU A 285 -71.52 17.69 -57.00
CA GLU A 285 -71.27 19.10 -56.67
C GLU A 285 -69.84 19.31 -56.15
N LYS A 286 -68.90 19.61 -57.06
CA LYS A 286 -67.47 19.89 -56.78
C LYS A 286 -67.22 21.24 -56.06
N GLY A 287 -68.12 21.74 -55.23
CA GLY A 287 -67.90 23.03 -54.56
C GLY A 287 -68.90 23.42 -53.47
N ASN A 288 -70.13 22.91 -53.52
CA ASN A 288 -71.11 23.04 -52.45
C ASN A 288 -71.42 21.65 -51.93
N VAL A 289 -70.80 21.24 -50.83
CA VAL A 289 -71.05 19.92 -50.27
C VAL A 289 -72.42 19.93 -49.60
N ARG A 290 -73.47 19.50 -50.32
CA ARG A 290 -74.76 19.21 -49.69
C ARG A 290 -74.56 17.95 -48.84
N CYS A 291 -74.45 18.15 -47.53
CA CYS A 291 -74.28 17.08 -46.56
C CYS A 291 -75.54 16.89 -45.74
N GLN A 292 -75.92 15.64 -45.54
CA GLN A 292 -76.77 15.29 -44.40
C GLN A 292 -75.88 14.86 -43.25
N VAL A 293 -75.88 15.64 -42.16
CA VAL A 293 -75.07 15.37 -40.97
C VAL A 293 -75.89 14.57 -39.98
N SER A 294 -75.34 13.46 -39.50
CA SER A 294 -75.89 12.74 -38.36
C SER A 294 -74.87 12.69 -37.24
N LYS A 295 -75.20 13.27 -36.08
CA LYS A 295 -74.35 13.24 -34.88
C LYS A 295 -74.57 11.94 -34.10
N CYS A 296 -73.51 11.39 -33.55
CA CYS A 296 -73.62 10.28 -32.60
C CYS A 296 -74.06 10.80 -31.22
N ARG A 297 -75.10 10.20 -30.63
CA ARG A 297 -75.56 10.52 -29.27
C ARG A 297 -74.76 9.69 -28.26
N ASN A 298 -73.94 10.35 -27.45
CA ASN A 298 -73.09 9.74 -26.42
C ASN A 298 -73.91 9.39 -25.17
N ASN A 299 -74.72 8.34 -25.22
CA ASN A 299 -75.55 7.93 -24.08
C ASN A 299 -74.97 6.74 -23.30
N ASN A 300 -73.83 6.17 -23.71
CA ASN A 300 -73.30 4.94 -23.10
C ASN A 300 -71.77 4.94 -23.00
N MET A 301 -71.23 5.23 -21.81
CA MET A 301 -69.79 5.39 -21.58
C MET A 301 -68.98 4.09 -21.69
N GLU A 302 -69.59 2.91 -21.55
CA GLU A 302 -68.84 1.65 -21.52
C GLU A 302 -68.25 1.24 -22.87
N GLY A 303 -68.90 1.61 -23.99
CA GLY A 303 -68.41 1.27 -25.33
C GLY A 303 -67.23 2.13 -25.79
N LEU A 304 -66.99 3.27 -25.13
CA LEU A 304 -65.96 4.25 -25.49
C LEU A 304 -64.65 4.00 -24.72
N LYS A 305 -64.53 2.88 -24.00
CA LYS A 305 -63.29 2.46 -23.34
C LYS A 305 -62.28 1.94 -24.37
N MET A 306 -61.01 1.88 -23.94
CA MET A 306 -59.93 1.33 -24.74
C MET A 306 -60.26 -0.11 -25.22
N PRO A 307 -60.18 -0.40 -26.53
CA PRO A 307 -60.40 -1.76 -27.04
C PRO A 307 -59.39 -2.76 -26.46
N THR A 308 -59.89 -3.80 -25.81
CA THR A 308 -59.06 -4.92 -25.32
C THR A 308 -58.82 -5.99 -26.38
N THR A 309 -59.69 -6.05 -27.38
CA THR A 309 -59.62 -6.91 -28.57
C THR A 309 -59.39 -6.07 -29.84
N SER A 310 -59.37 -6.69 -31.03
CA SER A 310 -59.07 -5.97 -32.29
C SER A 310 -60.08 -4.84 -32.62
N ARG A 311 -61.32 -4.92 -32.12
CA ARG A 311 -62.38 -3.91 -32.31
C ARG A 311 -63.25 -3.80 -31.07
N SER A 312 -63.85 -2.62 -30.86
CA SER A 312 -64.84 -2.40 -29.81
C SER A 312 -65.98 -3.40 -29.95
N GLU A 313 -66.35 -4.03 -28.83
CA GLU A 313 -67.44 -5.01 -28.77
C GLU A 313 -68.79 -4.38 -29.14
N ARG A 314 -68.92 -3.06 -28.98
CA ARG A 314 -70.11 -2.29 -29.36
C ARG A 314 -69.90 -1.53 -30.66
N LEU A 315 -70.93 -1.56 -31.51
CA LEU A 315 -71.07 -0.77 -32.72
C LEU A 315 -71.74 0.57 -32.39
N PHE A 316 -71.08 1.67 -32.74
CA PHE A 316 -71.65 3.00 -32.60
C PHE A 316 -72.44 3.37 -33.83
N ALA A 317 -73.53 4.13 -33.65
CA ALA A 317 -74.47 4.43 -34.71
C ALA A 317 -74.95 5.88 -34.68
N THR A 318 -75.23 6.42 -35.86
CA THR A 318 -75.87 7.72 -36.02
C THR A 318 -77.39 7.62 -36.03
N SER A 319 -78.09 8.76 -36.03
CA SER A 319 -79.48 8.80 -36.48
C SER A 319 -79.61 8.28 -37.92
N GLY A 320 -80.73 7.62 -38.22
CA GLY A 320 -80.99 7.09 -39.56
C GLY A 320 -81.46 8.17 -40.53
N ILE A 321 -81.04 8.02 -41.78
CA ILE A 321 -81.41 8.86 -42.92
C ILE A 321 -82.35 8.06 -43.82
N PRO A 322 -83.60 8.49 -44.08
CA PRO A 322 -84.52 7.74 -44.92
C PRO A 322 -83.93 7.47 -46.32
N ILE A 323 -83.92 6.20 -46.75
CA ILE A 323 -83.28 5.83 -48.02
C ILE A 323 -83.97 6.49 -49.23
N LYS A 324 -85.29 6.69 -49.15
CA LYS A 324 -86.09 7.39 -50.17
C LYS A 324 -85.60 8.82 -50.37
N THR A 325 -85.18 9.50 -49.30
CA THR A 325 -84.62 10.86 -49.36
C THR A 325 -83.26 10.86 -50.06
N LEU A 326 -82.41 9.87 -49.81
CA LEU A 326 -81.10 9.76 -50.47
C LEU A 326 -81.24 9.50 -51.97
N GLU A 327 -82.15 8.59 -52.35
CA GLU A 327 -82.41 8.23 -53.74
C GLU A 327 -83.07 9.38 -54.52
N ALA A 328 -84.14 9.99 -53.97
CA ALA A 328 -84.86 11.07 -54.63
C ALA A 328 -84.00 12.33 -54.82
N ASN A 329 -83.02 12.56 -53.94
CA ASN A 329 -82.11 13.70 -54.03
C ASN A 329 -80.77 13.38 -54.71
N GLY A 330 -80.63 12.21 -55.35
CA GLY A 330 -79.47 11.91 -56.20
C GLY A 330 -78.17 11.53 -55.49
N TYR A 331 -78.20 11.19 -54.19
CA TYR A 331 -77.01 10.75 -53.44
C TYR A 331 -76.54 9.34 -53.82
N VAL A 332 -77.43 8.53 -54.42
CA VAL A 332 -77.12 7.18 -54.90
C VAL A 332 -76.78 7.23 -56.38
N LYS A 333 -75.59 6.77 -56.74
CA LYS A 333 -75.14 6.72 -58.15
C LYS A 333 -74.38 5.44 -58.42
N ASN A 334 -74.71 4.75 -59.52
CA ASN A 334 -74.03 3.53 -59.96
C ASN A 334 -73.93 2.47 -58.84
N ASP A 335 -75.02 2.29 -58.08
CA ASP A 335 -75.10 1.38 -56.94
C ASP A 335 -74.13 1.71 -55.77
N LYS A 336 -73.77 2.99 -55.64
CA LYS A 336 -72.80 3.49 -54.66
C LYS A 336 -73.29 4.75 -53.97
N ILE A 337 -72.86 4.93 -52.72
CA ILE A 337 -72.99 6.17 -51.93
C ILE A 337 -71.61 6.56 -51.41
N MET A 338 -71.31 7.86 -51.40
CA MET A 338 -70.09 8.39 -50.78
C MET A 338 -70.40 8.89 -49.36
N ALA A 339 -69.62 8.46 -48.40
CA ALA A 339 -69.73 8.87 -47.00
C ALA A 339 -68.41 9.47 -46.52
N ARG A 340 -68.50 10.36 -45.53
CA ARG A 340 -67.36 11.05 -44.92
C ARG A 340 -67.50 11.06 -43.41
N LEU A 341 -66.39 10.81 -42.72
CA LEU A 341 -66.26 10.90 -41.28
C LEU A 341 -65.26 12.01 -40.93
N GLU A 342 -65.70 12.94 -40.10
CA GLU A 342 -64.87 13.96 -39.47
C GLU A 342 -64.97 13.81 -37.95
N VAL A 343 -63.83 13.91 -37.27
CA VAL A 343 -63.75 13.84 -35.81
C VAL A 343 -63.16 15.15 -35.30
N PHE A 344 -63.81 15.75 -34.32
CA PHE A 344 -63.43 17.02 -33.71
C PHE A 344 -62.91 16.83 -32.28
N PRO A 345 -62.03 17.72 -31.81
CA PRO A 345 -61.31 17.55 -30.56
C PRO A 345 -62.19 17.68 -29.33
#